data_AF-A0A0F2Q0G8-F1
#
_entry.id   AF-A0A0F2Q0G8-F1
#
_cell.length_a   1.000
_cell.length_b   1.000
_cell.length_c   1.000
_cell.angle_alpha   90.00
_cell.angle_beta   90.00
_cell.angle_gamma   90.00
#
_symmetry.space_group_name_H-M   'P 1'
#
loop_
_entity.id
_entity.type
_entity.pdbx_description
1 polymer ?
#
loop_
_entity_poly.entity_id
_entity_poly.type
_entity_poly.pdbx_seq_one_letter_code
_entity_poly.pdbx_strand_id
1 'polypeptide(L)'
;MKIYNVPGVLNAYNQKKVQASSKVQNVEVKRDEMRVSSEAQIMSKILQTAKNAPEIREEKVNEIRNAIKQGTYNVSTEDVAEKMLNGILFDKKG
;
A
#
# COMPACT_ATOMS: atom_id res chain seq x y z
N MET A 1 72.14 36.68 -30.82
CA MET A 1 70.90 37.01 -30.07
C MET A 1 71.16 36.82 -28.58
N LYS A 2 70.89 37.83 -27.74
CA LYS A 2 70.96 37.73 -26.27
C LYS A 2 69.52 37.68 -25.75
N ILE A 3 69.16 36.63 -25.02
CA ILE A 3 67.80 36.43 -24.50
C ILE A 3 67.80 36.89 -23.03
N TYR A 4 66.92 37.84 -22.69
CA TYR A 4 66.73 38.31 -21.32
C TYR A 4 65.60 37.50 -20.65
N ASN A 5 65.88 36.96 -19.47
CA ASN A 5 64.92 36.24 -18.62
C ASN A 5 64.10 37.26 -17.80
N VAL A 6 62.78 37.33 -18.01
CA VAL A 6 61.86 38.22 -17.27
C VAL A 6 61.14 37.43 -16.16
N PRO A 7 61.53 37.58 -14.88
CA PRO A 7 60.96 36.84 -13.76
C PRO A 7 59.66 37.51 -13.31
N GLY A 8 58.57 37.30 -14.05
CA GLY A 8 57.22 37.78 -13.67
C GLY A 8 56.09 36.82 -14.01
N VAL A 9 56.35 35.83 -14.87
CA VAL A 9 55.33 34.90 -15.39
C VAL A 9 55.01 33.74 -14.45
N LEU A 10 55.85 33.45 -13.45
CA LEU A 10 55.65 32.32 -12.54
C LEU A 10 54.54 32.57 -11.50
N ASN A 11 54.22 33.83 -11.19
CA ASN A 11 53.20 34.18 -10.19
C ASN A 11 51.75 34.14 -10.72
N ALA A 12 51.56 34.12 -12.05
CA ALA A 12 50.23 33.98 -12.66
C ALA A 12 49.71 32.53 -12.65
N TYR A 13 50.60 31.54 -12.51
CA TYR A 13 50.22 30.12 -12.51
C TYR A 13 49.69 29.64 -11.14
N ASN A 14 50.07 30.32 -10.05
CA ASN A 14 49.73 29.92 -8.68
C ASN A 14 48.45 30.59 -8.12
N GLN A 15 47.77 31.45 -8.88
CA GLN A 15 46.50 32.08 -8.48
C GLN A 15 45.24 31.27 -8.83
N LYS A 16 45.37 30.08 -9.46
CA LYS A 16 44.24 29.17 -9.74
C LYS A 16 44.02 28.11 -8.65
N LYS A 17 44.11 28.47 -7.38
CA LYS A 17 43.60 27.66 -6.26
C LYS A 17 42.72 28.50 -5.34
N VAL A 18 41.57 28.92 -5.85
CA VAL A 18 40.46 29.40 -5.03
C VAL A 18 39.16 28.75 -5.53
N GLN A 19 38.77 27.71 -4.78
CA GLN A 19 37.42 27.27 -4.46
C GLN A 19 36.27 27.75 -5.37
N ALA A 20 35.66 26.81 -6.09
CA ALA A 20 34.34 27.03 -6.69
C ALA A 20 33.44 25.81 -6.42
N SER A 21 32.57 26.01 -5.43
CA SER A 21 31.21 25.49 -5.33
C SER A 21 31.02 23.97 -5.24
N SER A 22 30.96 23.49 -4.00
CA SER A 22 30.01 22.46 -3.60
C SER A 22 28.58 22.95 -3.88
N LYS A 23 28.10 22.74 -5.10
CA LYS A 23 26.67 22.73 -5.39
C LYS A 23 26.38 21.58 -6.32
N VAL A 24 26.51 20.37 -5.78
CA VAL A 24 25.64 19.27 -6.22
C VAL A 24 24.23 19.77 -5.93
N GLN A 25 23.59 20.38 -6.91
CA GLN A 25 22.14 20.47 -6.92
C GLN A 25 21.70 19.03 -6.69
N ASN A 26 21.07 18.78 -5.54
CA ASN A 26 20.21 17.61 -5.38
C ASN A 26 19.21 17.72 -6.52
N VAL A 27 19.52 17.08 -7.64
CA VAL A 27 18.52 16.73 -8.65
C VAL A 27 17.64 15.78 -7.88
N GLU A 28 16.54 16.32 -7.37
CA GLU A 28 15.49 15.54 -6.75
C GLU A 28 15.05 14.56 -7.83
N VAL A 29 15.59 13.34 -7.78
CA VAL A 29 15.21 12.26 -8.68
C VAL A 29 13.72 12.13 -8.46
N LYS A 30 12.94 12.57 -9.46
CA LYS A 30 11.49 12.48 -9.43
C LYS A 30 11.17 10.99 -9.31
N ARG A 31 10.90 10.55 -8.08
CA ARG A 31 10.56 9.17 -7.80
C ARG A 31 9.16 8.96 -8.36
N ASP A 32 8.96 7.85 -9.04
CA ASP A 32 7.64 7.47 -9.49
C ASP A 32 6.71 7.37 -8.27
N GLU A 33 5.69 8.22 -8.25
CA GLU A 33 4.67 8.23 -7.19
C GLU A 33 3.53 7.32 -7.60
N MET A 34 3.36 6.19 -6.88
CA MET A 34 2.18 5.36 -7.04
C MET A 34 1.02 5.96 -6.24
N ARG A 35 -0.03 6.42 -6.93
CA ARG A 35 -1.28 6.87 -6.31
C ARG A 35 -2.32 5.76 -6.34
N VAL A 36 -2.60 5.18 -5.17
CA VAL A 36 -3.69 4.22 -4.99
C VAL A 36 -5.00 5.00 -4.80
N SER A 37 -6.08 4.61 -5.48
CA SER A 37 -7.38 5.24 -5.28
C SER A 37 -7.89 5.05 -3.86
N SER A 38 -8.75 5.96 -3.39
CA SER A 38 -9.42 5.85 -2.09
C SER A 38 -10.14 4.51 -1.92
N GLU A 39 -10.81 4.06 -2.97
CA GLU A 39 -11.59 2.81 -2.98
C GLU A 39 -10.68 1.59 -2.86
N ALA A 40 -9.52 1.60 -3.52
CA ALA A 40 -8.55 0.52 -3.44
C ALA A 40 -7.91 0.42 -2.05
N GLN A 41 -7.65 1.56 -1.39
CA GLN A 41 -7.18 1.56 0.00
C GLN A 41 -8.24 0.98 0.95
N ILE A 42 -9.50 1.37 0.78
CA ILE A 42 -10.63 0.84 1.58
C ILE A 42 -10.76 -0.67 1.36
N MET A 43 -10.73 -1.13 0.12
CA MET A 43 -10.81 -2.55 -0.22
C MET A 43 -9.65 -3.34 0.39
N SER A 44 -8.41 -2.84 0.30
CA SER A 44 -7.25 -3.48 0.93
C SER A 44 -7.43 -3.63 2.44
N LYS A 45 -7.97 -2.61 3.10
CA LYS A 45 -8.25 -2.64 4.54
C LYS A 45 -9.32 -3.69 4.88
N ILE A 46 -10.40 -3.75 4.11
CA ILE A 46 -11.48 -4.74 4.28
C ILE A 46 -10.92 -6.16 4.12
N LEU A 47 -10.12 -6.40 3.08
CA LEU A 47 -9.50 -7.70 2.83
C LEU A 47 -8.54 -8.11 3.95
N GLN A 48 -7.74 -7.18 4.48
CA GLN A 48 -6.88 -7.44 5.63
C GLN A 48 -7.70 -7.80 6.87
N THR A 49 -8.77 -7.05 7.16
CA THR A 49 -9.64 -7.35 8.29
C THR A 49 -10.37 -8.69 8.14
N ALA A 50 -10.81 -9.04 6.93
CA ALA A 50 -11.46 -10.31 6.66
C ALA A 50 -10.49 -11.49 6.83
N LYS A 51 -9.22 -11.34 6.43
CA LYS A 51 -8.18 -12.36 6.62
C LYS A 51 -7.81 -12.57 8.09
N ASN A 52 -7.83 -11.50 8.88
CA ASN A 52 -7.51 -11.55 10.31
C ASN A 52 -8.72 -11.91 11.18
N ALA A 53 -9.91 -12.02 10.59
CA ALA A 53 -11.10 -12.44 11.32
C ALA A 53 -10.93 -13.88 11.82
N PRO A 54 -11.45 -14.20 13.01
CA PRO A 54 -11.42 -15.56 13.51
C PRO A 54 -12.19 -16.49 12.56
N GLU A 55 -11.66 -17.69 12.37
CA GLU A 55 -12.30 -18.72 11.54
C GLU A 55 -13.71 -19.04 12.04
N ILE A 56 -13.90 -19.06 13.36
CA ILE A 56 -15.18 -19.27 14.01
C ILE A 56 -15.63 -17.98 14.69
N ARG A 57 -16.83 -17.50 14.33
CA ARG A 57 -17.51 -16.41 15.03
C ARG A 57 -18.26 -16.94 16.25
N GLU A 58 -17.52 -17.25 17.30
CA GLU A 58 -18.04 -17.86 18.54
C GLU A 58 -19.27 -17.15 19.11
N GLU A 59 -19.26 -15.82 19.12
CA GLU A 59 -20.40 -15.00 19.55
C GLU A 59 -21.68 -15.36 18.76
N LYS A 60 -21.58 -15.43 17.44
CA LYS A 60 -22.74 -15.73 16.58
C LYS A 60 -23.24 -17.15 16.77
N VAL A 61 -22.32 -18.10 16.94
CA VAL A 61 -22.66 -19.51 17.20
C VAL A 61 -23.41 -19.63 18.54
N ASN A 62 -22.92 -18.95 19.58
CA ASN A 62 -23.55 -18.97 20.89
C ASN A 62 -24.93 -18.30 20.90
N GLU A 63 -25.08 -17.17 20.20
CA GLU A 63 -26.36 -16.48 20.00
C GLU A 63 -27.40 -17.43 19.37
N ILE A 64 -27.07 -18.06 18.24
CA ILE A 64 -27.97 -18.99 17.54
C ILE A 64 -28.28 -20.20 18.41
N ARG A 65 -27.27 -20.78 19.08
CA ARG A 65 -27.47 -21.91 19.99
C ARG A 65 -28.44 -21.57 21.11
N ASN A 66 -28.35 -20.36 21.66
CA ASN A 66 -29.27 -19.91 22.71
C ASN A 66 -30.68 -19.68 22.16
N ALA A 67 -30.82 -19.07 20.99
CA ALA A 67 -32.13 -18.89 20.34
C ALA A 67 -32.82 -20.25 20.07
N ILE A 68 -32.06 -21.25 19.63
CA ILE A 68 -32.58 -22.62 19.44
C ILE A 68 -33.03 -23.22 20.78
N LYS A 69 -32.20 -23.13 21.83
CA LYS A 69 -32.56 -23.65 23.17
C LYS A 69 -33.82 -22.98 23.75
N GLN A 70 -34.00 -21.69 23.47
CA GLN A 70 -35.16 -20.92 23.92
C GLN A 70 -36.39 -21.11 23.04
N GLY A 71 -36.27 -21.83 21.91
CA GLY A 71 -37.36 -21.99 20.94
C GLY A 71 -37.71 -20.71 20.18
N THR A 72 -36.86 -19.68 20.23
CA THR A 72 -37.06 -18.39 19.57
C THR A 72 -36.37 -18.31 18.20
N TYR A 73 -35.64 -19.36 17.82
CA TYR A 73 -35.08 -19.48 16.49
C TYR A 73 -36.17 -19.85 15.48
N ASN A 74 -36.68 -18.85 14.77
CA ASN A 74 -37.69 -19.01 13.72
C ASN A 74 -37.10 -18.66 12.35
N VAL A 75 -37.17 -19.59 11.42
CA VAL A 75 -36.73 -19.41 10.03
C VAL A 75 -37.93 -19.72 9.14
N SER A 76 -38.23 -18.83 8.19
CA SER A 76 -39.35 -19.06 7.29
C SER A 76 -39.01 -20.14 6.25
N THR A 77 -40.04 -20.83 5.77
CA THR A 77 -39.87 -21.82 4.69
C THR A 77 -39.37 -21.17 3.40
N GLU A 78 -39.71 -19.91 3.17
CA GLU A 78 -39.24 -19.12 2.03
C GLU A 78 -37.74 -18.82 2.13
N ASP A 79 -37.24 -18.41 3.29
CA ASP A 79 -35.80 -18.19 3.51
C ASP A 79 -35.00 -19.47 3.24
N VAL A 80 -35.52 -20.63 3.67
CA VAL A 80 -34.87 -21.92 3.42
C VAL A 80 -34.83 -22.23 1.93
N ALA A 81 -35.95 -22.08 1.23
CA ALA A 81 -36.05 -22.34 -0.20
C ALA A 81 -35.13 -21.40 -1.00
N GLU A 82 -35.10 -20.11 -0.65
CA GLU A 82 -34.22 -19.12 -1.27
C GLU A 82 -32.75 -19.50 -1.12
N LYS A 83 -32.32 -19.92 0.09
CA LYS A 83 -30.93 -20.35 0.33
C LYS A 83 -30.58 -21.64 -0.41
N MET A 84 -31.50 -22.59 -0.54
CA MET A 84 -31.30 -23.80 -1.33
C MET A 84 -31.09 -23.47 -2.82
N LEU A 85 -31.96 -22.63 -3.40
CA LEU A 85 -31.86 -22.22 -4.80
C LEU A 85 -30.58 -21.43 -5.06
N ASN A 86 -30.26 -20.46 -4.20
CA ASN A 86 -29.03 -19.70 -4.28
C ASN A 86 -27.80 -20.62 -4.23
N GLY A 87 -27.76 -21.59 -3.31
CA GLY A 87 -26.67 -22.56 -3.20
C GLY A 87 -26.42 -23.34 -4.50
N ILE A 88 -27.48 -23.83 -5.14
CA ILE A 88 -27.41 -24.55 -6.43
C ILE A 88 -26.91 -23.63 -7.55
N LEU A 89 -27.33 -22.36 -7.56
CA LEU A 89 -26.92 -21.39 -8.60
C LEU A 89 -25.45 -20.97 -8.45
N PHE A 90 -24.94 -20.86 -7.23
CA PHE A 90 -23.53 -20.54 -6.97
C PHE A 90 -22.61 -21.71 -7.34
N ASP A 91 -23.00 -22.95 -7.03
CA ASP A 91 -22.23 -24.16 -7.36
C ASP A 91 -22.06 -24.34 -8.87
N LYS A 92 -23.08 -23.98 -9.66
CA LYS A 92 -23.04 -24.10 -11.14
C LYS A 92 -22.19 -23.03 -11.85
N LYS A 93 -21.76 -21.98 -11.14
CA LYS A 93 -20.91 -20.92 -11.70
C LYS A 93 -19.41 -21.10 -11.34
N GLY A 94 -19.06 -22.20 -10.68
CA GLY A 94 -17.69 -22.64 -10.44
C GLY A 94 -17.11 -23.40 -11.62
#